data_AF-A0A7H1JKY5-F1
#
_entry.id   AF-A0A7H1JKY5-F1
#
_cell.length_a   1.000
_cell.length_b   1.000
_cell.length_c   1.000
_cell.angle_alpha   90.00
_cell.angle_beta   90.00
_cell.angle_gamma   90.00
#
_symmetry.space_group_name_H-M   'P 1'
#
loop_
_entity.id
_entity.type
_entity.pdbx_description
1 polymer ?
#
loop_
_entity_poly.entity_id
_entity_poly.type
_entity_poly.pdbx_seq_one_letter_code
_entity_poly.pdbx_strand_id
1 'polypeptide(L)'
;GSAFICPEYRYLMKGVDQADSFNFNPHKWLLVNFDCSAMWLKEPRWIVDAFNVDPLYLKHDQQGSAPDYRHWQIPLGRRFRALKLWFVLRLYGVENLQKHIRKHIALAHLFEKLCSADERFEIY
;
A
#
# COMPACT_ATOMS: atom_id res chain seq x y z
N GLY A 1 -2.94 1.91 -6.77
CA GLY A 1 -2.53 1.91 -5.34
C GLY A 1 -3.53 2.68 -4.51
N SER A 2 -3.13 3.80 -3.92
CA SER A 2 -4.00 4.60 -3.04
C SER A 2 -5.30 5.07 -3.70
N ALA A 3 -5.29 5.41 -4.99
CA ALA A 3 -6.50 5.82 -5.72
C ALA A 3 -7.59 4.73 -5.77
N PHE A 4 -7.23 3.45 -5.60
CA PHE A 4 -8.17 2.32 -5.69
C PHE A 4 -9.14 2.22 -4.49
N ILE A 5 -8.94 3.05 -3.46
CA ILE A 5 -9.96 3.23 -2.41
C ILE A 5 -11.23 3.89 -2.98
N CYS A 6 -11.13 4.63 -4.09
CA CYS A 6 -12.26 5.20 -4.81
C CYS A 6 -12.71 4.22 -5.92
N PRO A 7 -13.97 3.72 -5.87
CA PRO A 7 -14.46 2.72 -6.84
C PRO A 7 -14.32 3.13 -8.31
N GLU A 8 -14.51 4.42 -8.62
CA GLU A 8 -14.45 4.97 -9.98
C GLU A 8 -13.07 4.92 -10.64
N TYR A 9 -11.99 4.71 -9.88
CA TYR A 9 -10.63 4.54 -10.43
C TYR A 9 -10.20 3.07 -10.53
N ARG A 10 -11.06 2.12 -10.13
CA ARG A 10 -10.73 0.69 -10.15
C ARG A 10 -10.69 0.08 -11.56
N TYR A 11 -11.17 0.79 -12.58
CA TYR A 11 -10.98 0.33 -13.97
C TYR A 11 -9.49 0.22 -14.34
N LEU A 12 -8.62 1.00 -13.69
CA LEU A 12 -7.16 0.90 -13.80
C LEU A 12 -6.58 -0.36 -13.14
N MET A 13 -7.40 -1.12 -12.39
CA MET A 13 -7.02 -2.42 -11.82
C MET A 13 -7.30 -3.60 -12.78
N LYS A 14 -7.69 -3.35 -14.03
CA LYS A 14 -7.95 -4.42 -14.99
C LYS A 14 -6.73 -5.33 -15.11
N GLY A 15 -6.92 -6.63 -14.82
CA GLY A 15 -5.86 -7.65 -14.83
C GLY A 15 -5.12 -7.82 -13.50
N VAL A 16 -5.45 -7.09 -12.43
CA VAL A 16 -4.81 -7.24 -11.12
C VAL A 16 -5.02 -8.64 -10.51
N ASP A 17 -6.09 -9.31 -10.90
CA ASP A 17 -6.42 -10.70 -10.53
C ASP A 17 -5.39 -11.72 -11.05
N GLN A 18 -4.65 -11.36 -12.11
CA GLN A 18 -3.56 -12.15 -12.66
C GLN A 18 -2.23 -11.90 -11.94
N ALA A 19 -2.15 -10.93 -11.03
CA ALA A 19 -0.92 -10.61 -10.33
C ALA A 19 -0.62 -11.61 -9.20
N ASP A 20 0.63 -12.06 -9.14
CA ASP A 20 1.15 -12.91 -8.08
C ASP A 20 1.45 -12.16 -6.77
N SER A 21 1.65 -10.85 -6.87
CA SER A 21 1.80 -9.95 -5.73
C SER A 21 1.31 -8.55 -6.07
N PHE A 22 0.90 -7.79 -5.05
CA PHE A 22 0.48 -6.41 -5.19
C PHE A 22 1.07 -5.57 -4.07
N ASN A 23 1.76 -4.48 -4.40
CA ASN A 23 2.28 -3.54 -3.42
C ASN A 23 1.69 -2.16 -3.68
N PHE A 24 1.27 -1.49 -2.61
CA PHE A 24 1.15 -0.04 -2.66
C PHE A 24 1.58 0.61 -1.33
N ASN A 25 1.77 1.92 -1.40
CA ASN A 25 2.29 2.72 -0.31
C ASN A 25 1.23 3.63 0.30
N PRO A 26 0.57 3.23 1.41
CA PRO A 26 -0.22 4.15 2.23
C PRO A 26 0.53 5.45 2.57
N HIS A 27 1.86 5.36 2.76
CA HIS A 27 2.67 6.52 3.09
C HIS A 27 2.88 7.55 1.97
N LYS A 28 2.42 7.26 0.75
CA LYS A 28 2.50 8.23 -0.36
C LYS A 28 1.29 9.17 -0.36
N TRP A 29 0.09 8.61 -0.39
CA TRP A 29 -1.12 9.40 -0.67
C TRP A 29 -2.33 9.06 0.22
N LEU A 30 -2.15 8.22 1.25
CA LEU A 30 -3.18 7.92 2.25
C LEU A 30 -2.89 8.53 3.62
N LEU A 31 -2.15 9.65 3.67
CA LEU A 31 -1.91 10.42 4.90
C LEU A 31 -1.20 9.65 6.03
N VAL A 32 -0.58 8.51 5.73
CA VAL A 32 0.27 7.78 6.68
C VAL A 32 1.70 8.33 6.59
N ASN A 33 2.37 8.59 7.71
CA ASN A 33 3.76 9.01 7.65
C ASN A 33 4.68 7.85 7.26
N PHE A 34 5.80 8.15 6.58
CA PHE A 34 6.82 7.16 6.23
C PHE A 34 7.38 6.46 7.49
N ASP A 35 7.70 5.15 7.47
CA ASP A 35 7.48 4.14 6.42
C ASP A 35 6.16 3.37 6.58
N CYS A 36 5.42 3.15 5.50
CA CYS A 36 4.24 2.27 5.50
C CYS A 36 3.94 1.75 4.09
N SER A 37 4.54 0.63 3.72
CA SER A 37 4.29 -0.08 2.46
C SER A 37 3.54 -1.37 2.79
N ALA A 38 2.47 -1.64 2.05
CA ALA A 38 1.66 -2.83 2.24
C ALA A 38 1.79 -3.69 0.99
N MET A 39 2.13 -4.96 1.20
CA MET A 39 2.35 -5.95 0.15
C MET A 39 1.43 -7.14 0.40
N TRP A 40 0.76 -7.56 -0.66
CA TRP A 40 -0.06 -8.76 -0.72
C TRP A 40 0.63 -9.76 -1.65
N LEU A 41 0.54 -11.03 -1.27
CA LEU A 41 1.07 -12.17 -2.02
C LEU A 41 -0.10 -13.11 -2.30
N LYS A 42 -0.18 -13.62 -3.53
CA LYS A 42 -1.14 -14.66 -3.90
C LYS A 42 -0.80 -15.98 -3.21
N GLU A 43 0.49 -16.34 -3.22
CA GLU A 43 1.03 -17.52 -2.56
C GLU A 43 2.15 -17.12 -1.59
N PRO A 44 1.86 -16.96 -0.29
CA PRO A 44 2.85 -16.53 0.69
C PRO A 44 4.04 -17.50 0.87
N ARG A 45 3.82 -18.79 0.57
CA ARG A 45 4.85 -19.85 0.68
C ARG A 45 6.11 -19.52 -0.12
N TRP A 46 5.99 -18.91 -1.30
CA TRP A 46 7.16 -18.55 -2.11
C TRP A 46 8.14 -17.65 -1.37
N ILE A 47 7.63 -16.71 -0.56
CA ILE A 47 8.47 -15.80 0.24
C ILE A 47 8.92 -16.47 1.53
N VAL A 48 8.03 -17.23 2.18
CA VAL A 48 8.37 -17.98 3.41
C VAL A 48 9.51 -18.95 3.15
N ASP A 49 9.43 -19.74 2.08
CA ASP A 49 10.44 -20.75 1.71
C ASP A 49 11.76 -20.09 1.33
N ALA A 50 11.72 -18.95 0.60
CA ALA A 50 12.92 -18.22 0.19
C ALA A 50 13.67 -17.56 1.35
N PHE A 51 12.98 -17.15 2.41
CA PHE A 51 13.56 -16.45 3.57
C PHE A 51 13.51 -17.28 4.86
N ASN A 52 13.28 -18.58 4.76
CA ASN A 52 13.17 -19.42 5.95
C ASN A 52 14.51 -19.51 6.70
N VAL A 53 14.50 -19.10 7.97
CA VAL A 53 15.63 -19.19 8.91
C VAL A 53 15.03 -19.62 10.25
N ASP A 54 15.38 -20.82 10.72
CA ASP A 54 14.78 -21.45 11.92
C ASP A 54 15.82 -21.80 13.01
N PRO A 55 16.55 -20.82 13.56
CA PRO A 55 17.49 -21.05 14.64
C PRO A 55 16.76 -21.31 15.96
N LEU A 56 17.34 -22.16 16.81
CA LEU A 56 16.73 -22.60 18.07
C LEU A 56 16.26 -21.43 18.97
N TYR A 57 17.01 -20.33 19.02
CA TYR A 57 16.71 -19.17 19.85
C TYR A 57 15.53 -18.31 19.37
N LEU A 58 14.99 -18.57 18.18
CA LEU A 58 13.77 -17.92 17.69
C LEU A 58 12.55 -18.85 17.72
N LYS A 59 12.70 -20.09 18.19
CA LYS A 59 11.57 -21.02 18.30
C LYS A 59 10.68 -20.68 19.48
N HIS A 60 9.40 -20.99 19.34
CA HIS A 60 8.39 -20.81 20.38
C HIS A 60 7.28 -21.85 20.19
N ASP A 61 6.55 -22.20 21.26
CA ASP A 61 5.57 -23.30 21.27
C ASP A 61 4.35 -23.08 20.35
N GLN A 62 4.19 -21.85 19.85
CA GLN A 62 3.09 -21.42 18.99
C GLN A 62 3.50 -21.33 17.51
N GLN A 63 4.62 -21.94 17.11
CA GLN A 63 4.99 -21.99 15.70
C GLN A 63 3.88 -22.68 14.88
N GLY A 64 3.49 -22.05 13.76
CA GLY A 64 2.43 -22.55 12.90
C GLY A 64 0.99 -22.19 13.31
N SER A 65 0.76 -21.61 14.51
CA SER A 65 -0.59 -21.16 14.90
C SER A 65 -0.98 -19.81 14.27
N ALA A 66 0.01 -19.01 13.87
CA ALA A 66 -0.17 -17.76 13.14
C ALA A 66 1.00 -17.53 12.16
N PRO A 67 0.81 -16.68 11.12
CA PRO A 67 1.90 -16.29 10.25
C PRO A 67 3.04 -15.62 11.02
N ASP A 68 4.23 -16.18 10.92
CA ASP A 68 5.43 -15.53 11.42
C ASP A 68 6.00 -14.58 10.36
N TYR A 69 5.75 -13.29 10.58
CA TYR A 69 6.17 -12.24 9.64
C TYR A 69 7.68 -12.16 9.44
N ARG A 70 8.52 -12.79 10.28
CA ARG A 70 9.98 -12.84 10.03
C ARG A 70 10.30 -13.51 8.69
N HIS A 71 9.48 -14.47 8.26
CA HIS A 71 9.64 -15.19 7.00
C HIS A 71 9.07 -14.43 5.80
N TRP A 72 8.47 -13.24 6.01
CA TRP A 72 7.80 -12.45 4.98
C TRP A 72 8.60 -11.20 4.60
N GLN A 73 9.83 -11.07 5.08
CA GLN A 73 10.68 -9.91 4.89
C GLN A 73 12.15 -10.30 4.98
N ILE A 74 13.03 -9.46 4.42
CA ILE A 74 14.47 -9.66 4.44
C ILE A 74 15.09 -9.54 5.85
N PRO A 75 14.80 -8.49 6.67
CA PRO A 75 15.38 -8.37 8.00
C PRO A 75 14.62 -9.19 9.04
N LEU A 76 15.27 -9.57 10.15
CA LEU A 76 14.59 -10.19 11.29
C LEU A 76 13.68 -9.20 12.05
N GLY A 77 14.25 -8.06 12.46
CA GLY A 77 13.55 -7.06 13.27
C GLY A 77 12.46 -6.33 12.49
N ARG A 78 11.30 -6.10 13.13
CA ARG A 78 10.22 -5.27 12.57
C ARG A 78 9.55 -4.40 13.62
N ARG A 79 9.14 -3.20 13.20
CA ARG A 79 8.38 -2.24 14.02
C ARG A 79 6.88 -2.48 13.91
N PHE A 80 6.11 -2.00 14.89
CA PHE A 80 4.65 -2.09 14.88
C PHE A 80 4.00 -1.01 13.97
N ARG A 81 4.27 -1.07 12.66
CA ARG A 81 3.80 -0.08 11.68
C ARG A 81 2.27 -0.05 11.51
N ALA A 82 1.59 -1.13 11.86
CA ALA A 82 0.14 -1.23 11.71
C ALA A 82 -0.61 -0.23 12.59
N LEU A 83 -0.02 0.19 13.73
CA LEU A 83 -0.68 1.10 14.67
C LEU A 83 -0.99 2.45 14.02
N LYS A 84 0.00 3.11 13.40
CA LYS A 84 -0.23 4.40 12.72
C LYS A 84 -1.21 4.28 11.54
N LEU A 85 -1.14 3.18 10.79
CA LEU A 85 -2.08 2.91 9.70
C LEU A 85 -3.50 2.78 10.26
N TRP A 86 -3.68 2.04 11.35
CA TRP A 86 -4.96 1.84 12.01
C TRP A 86 -5.54 3.17 12.51
N PHE A 87 -4.74 4.03 13.14
CA PHE A 87 -5.16 5.37 13.56
C PHE A 87 -5.65 6.22 12.39
N VAL A 88 -4.91 6.26 11.27
CA VAL A 88 -5.32 7.02 10.08
C VAL A 88 -6.64 6.49 9.51
N LEU A 89 -6.77 5.17 9.34
CA LEU A 89 -7.99 4.57 8.82
C LEU A 89 -9.21 4.84 9.73
N ARG A 90 -9.03 4.79 11.05
CA ARG A 90 -10.07 5.05 12.05
C ARG A 90 -10.44 6.53 12.16
N LEU A 91 -9.45 7.42 12.12
CA LEU A 91 -9.65 8.85 12.32
C LEU A 91 -10.32 9.50 11.12
N TYR A 92 -9.85 9.19 9.91
CA TYR A 92 -10.40 9.77 8.68
C TYR A 92 -11.63 9.00 8.21
N GLY A 93 -11.63 7.67 8.32
CA GLY A 93 -12.64 6.83 7.69
C GLY A 93 -12.50 6.79 6.16
N VAL A 94 -13.15 5.81 5.55
CA VAL A 94 -13.04 5.56 4.09
C VAL A 94 -13.53 6.77 3.29
N GLU A 95 -14.64 7.38 3.69
CA GLU A 95 -15.22 8.51 2.95
C GLU A 95 -14.30 9.73 2.87
N ASN A 96 -13.66 10.13 3.98
CA ASN A 96 -12.77 11.30 3.95
C ASN A 96 -11.45 11.00 3.24
N LEU A 97 -10.94 9.78 3.31
CA LEU A 97 -9.79 9.36 2.52
C LEU A 97 -10.12 9.39 1.02
N GLN A 98 -11.30 8.92 0.61
CA GLN A 98 -11.74 9.02 -0.78
C GLN A 98 -11.91 10.49 -1.21
N LYS A 99 -12.53 11.34 -0.37
CA LYS A 99 -12.65 12.79 -0.63
C LYS A 99 -11.28 13.45 -0.81
N HIS A 100 -10.29 13.08 -0.01
CA HIS A 100 -8.91 13.56 -0.12
C HIS A 100 -8.31 13.22 -1.49
N ILE A 101 -8.40 11.96 -1.91
CA ILE A 101 -7.91 11.51 -3.22
C ILE A 101 -8.63 12.25 -4.36
N ARG A 102 -9.97 12.32 -4.34
CA ARG A 102 -10.77 13.00 -5.36
C ARG A 102 -10.39 14.48 -5.48
N LYS A 103 -10.20 15.16 -4.34
CA LYS A 103 -9.76 16.57 -4.32
C LYS A 103 -8.41 16.73 -5.00
N HIS A 104 -7.42 15.88 -4.70
CA HIS A 104 -6.10 15.99 -5.33
C HIS A 104 -6.14 15.69 -6.83
N ILE A 105 -6.96 14.73 -7.28
CA ILE A 105 -7.16 14.46 -8.71
C ILE A 105 -7.84 15.65 -9.41
N ALA A 106 -8.86 16.25 -8.79
CA ALA A 106 -9.50 17.45 -9.32
C ALA A 106 -8.53 18.64 -9.45
N LEU A 107 -7.64 18.81 -8.47
CA LEU A 107 -6.59 19.83 -8.53
C LEU A 107 -5.57 19.53 -9.64
N ALA A 108 -5.23 18.27 -9.89
CA ALA A 108 -4.36 17.89 -11.00
C ALA A 108 -4.99 18.22 -12.36
N HIS A 109 -6.27 17.91 -12.57
CA HIS A 109 -6.99 18.29 -13.79
C HIS A 109 -7.15 19.81 -13.95
N LEU A 110 -7.33 20.54 -12.84
CA LEU A 110 -7.31 21.99 -12.89
C LEU A 110 -5.95 22.51 -13.36
N PHE A 111 -4.86 21.97 -12.84
CA PHE A 111 -3.51 22.34 -13.24
C PHE A 111 -3.25 22.01 -14.72
N GLU A 112 -3.61 20.81 -15.17
CA GLU A 112 -3.58 20.39 -16.57
C GLU A 112 -4.29 21.42 -17.47
N LYS A 113 -5.52 21.80 -17.12
CA LYS A 113 -6.29 22.81 -17.87
C LYS A 113 -5.60 24.16 -17.93
N LEU A 114 -4.98 24.60 -16.83
CA LEU A 114 -4.26 25.88 -16.78
C LEU A 114 -3.01 25.84 -17.67
N CYS A 115 -2.27 24.74 -17.68
CA CYS A 115 -1.13 24.54 -18.55
C CYS A 115 -1.55 24.50 -20.02
N SER A 116 -2.57 23.71 -20.39
CA SER A 116 -3.02 23.59 -21.78
C SER A 116 -3.62 24.88 -22.35
N ALA A 117 -4.03 25.83 -21.51
CA ALA A 117 -4.56 27.12 -21.94
C ALA A 117 -3.47 28.18 -22.21
N ASP A 118 -2.21 27.89 -21.87
CA ASP A 118 -1.10 28.81 -21.96
C ASP A 118 -0.07 28.28 -22.95
N GLU A 119 0.12 28.98 -24.07
CA GLU A 119 1.01 28.58 -25.18
C GLU A 119 2.48 28.42 -24.78
N ARG A 120 2.88 28.91 -23.59
CA ARG A 120 4.24 28.73 -23.04
C ARG A 120 4.47 27.33 -22.49
N PHE A 121 3.41 26.56 -22.25
CA PHE A 121 3.48 25.22 -21.69
C PHE A 121 3.03 24.20 -22.72
N GLU A 122 3.59 23.00 -22.62
CA GLU A 122 3.29 21.86 -23.46
C GLU A 122 3.07 20.62 -22.59
N ILE A 123 2.11 19.78 -22.97
CA ILE A 123 1.81 18.51 -22.32
C ILE A 123 1.88 17.44 -23.41
N TYR A 124 2.89 16.57 -23.34
CA TYR A 124 3.12 15.44 -24.24
C TYR A 124 2.56 14.14 -23.70
#